data_AF-A0A6C0JZN0-F1
#
_entry.id   AF-A0A6C0JZN0-F1
#
_cell.length_a   1.000
_cell.length_b   1.000
_cell.length_c   1.000
_cell.angle_alpha   90.00
_cell.angle_beta   90.00
_cell.angle_gamma   90.00
#
_symmetry.space_group_name_H-M   'P 1'
#
loop_
_entity.id
_entity.type
_entity.pdbx_description
1 polymer ?
#
loop_
_entity_poly.entity_id
_entity_poly.type
_entity_poly.pdbx_seq_one_letter_code
_entity_poly.pdbx_strand_id
1 'polypeptide(L)'
;MEDRIEKIQSPQFEKNKFRDQLERIEHLADEAKQKVDFVSAHNPSVLKSIEIVENFLRKSHRLCYGGQAINAHLPKKHKFYDPKFNIPDYDFFTPDQEGDIKELGIALQEAGFTEISDREGMHKGTKKLYVNYIPVADLTQLDPQLYELLSEREFKAEGISYMDANTLRMLMYLELSRPKGEVERWSKVYERLLLLNEFAPSRHCKPYEKRFPKHLFSVKEIDSIMDFVIRERRVFAGADLGGFYKHSFGKTPNAKWIMNTHQPIYFFTPELEADTKHFTYELQHSSSRRTYITHVESKGGDLIPKMTMFLRNKTPFLVLLAESACHSFYNVPIKYNKYLRVATIDTLVTLFFSMSLLKYKYLSLKAMECLANELVEISYRARNHPDTFPFPFVSLLCSGHQKGLPSLIRDKVARIKVQRLEDKTKTKNEK
;
A
#
# COMPACT_ATOMS: atom_id res chain seq x y z
N MET A 1 27.42 -7.94 6.57
CA MET A 1 28.61 -7.51 7.35
C MET A 1 29.70 -8.57 7.31
N GLU A 2 29.35 -9.84 7.49
CA GLU A 2 30.26 -10.98 7.42
C GLU A 2 31.10 -11.04 6.13
N ASP A 3 30.47 -10.90 4.96
CA ASP A 3 31.16 -10.94 3.65
C ASP A 3 32.19 -9.80 3.44
N ARG A 4 32.12 -8.74 4.27
CA ARG A 4 33.12 -7.65 4.27
C ARG A 4 34.28 -7.95 5.22
N ILE A 5 34.01 -8.64 6.32
CA ILE A 5 35.00 -9.07 7.32
C ILE A 5 35.92 -10.14 6.73
N GLU A 6 35.40 -11.03 5.88
CA GLU A 6 36.20 -12.11 5.28
C GLU A 6 37.24 -11.62 4.27
N LYS A 7 37.04 -10.42 3.71
CA LYS A 7 37.91 -9.85 2.66
C LYS A 7 39.06 -9.03 3.24
N ILE A 8 39.13 -8.86 4.57
CA ILE A 8 40.20 -8.09 5.22
C ILE A 8 41.47 -8.94 5.29
N GLN A 9 42.43 -8.61 4.44
CA GLN A 9 43.77 -9.21 4.46
C GLN A 9 44.71 -8.29 5.24
N SER A 10 44.71 -8.41 6.57
CA SER A 10 45.68 -7.73 7.43
C SER A 10 46.27 -8.72 8.43
N PRO A 11 47.61 -8.81 8.58
CA PRO A 11 48.26 -9.67 9.56
C PRO A 11 47.89 -9.34 11.02
N GLN A 12 47.40 -8.12 11.27
CA GLN A 12 47.00 -7.64 12.59
C GLN A 12 45.48 -7.82 12.84
N PHE A 13 44.74 -8.30 11.84
CA PHE A 13 43.30 -8.43 11.91
C PHE A 13 42.89 -9.80 12.45
N GLU A 14 42.54 -9.83 13.73
CA GLU A 14 41.95 -11.01 14.36
C GLU A 14 40.44 -11.02 14.14
N LYS A 15 40.00 -11.81 13.15
CA LYS A 15 38.59 -11.91 12.70
C LYS A 15 37.60 -12.12 13.85
N ASN A 16 37.92 -12.99 14.81
CA ASN A 16 37.05 -13.30 15.95
C ASN A 16 36.96 -12.10 16.90
N LYS A 17 38.09 -11.51 17.31
CA LYS A 17 38.10 -10.30 18.15
C LYS A 17 37.32 -9.16 17.50
N PHE A 18 37.42 -9.01 16.17
CA PHE A 18 36.68 -7.98 15.45
C PHE A 18 35.17 -8.21 15.46
N ARG A 19 34.71 -9.46 15.29
CA ARG A 19 33.29 -9.82 15.43
C ARG A 19 32.79 -9.56 16.85
N ASP A 20 33.53 -10.00 17.86
CA ASP A 20 33.18 -9.79 19.27
C ASP A 20 33.08 -8.29 19.61
N GLN A 21 33.97 -7.46 19.04
CA GLN A 21 33.92 -6.01 19.21
C GLN A 21 32.67 -5.40 18.57
N LEU A 22 32.26 -5.87 17.38
CA LEU A 22 31.05 -5.42 16.69
C LEU A 22 29.78 -5.81 17.45
N GLU A 23 29.69 -7.05 17.91
CA GLU A 23 28.56 -7.52 18.74
C GLU A 23 28.48 -6.74 20.05
N ARG A 24 29.65 -6.47 20.68
CA ARG A 24 29.70 -5.69 21.92
C ARG A 24 29.23 -4.25 21.72
N ILE A 25 29.65 -3.58 20.64
CA ILE A 25 29.21 -2.20 20.40
C ILE A 25 27.74 -2.14 19.98
N GLU A 26 27.23 -3.13 19.25
CA GLU A 26 25.80 -3.24 18.93
C GLU A 26 24.96 -3.38 20.20
N HIS A 27 25.34 -4.28 21.11
CA HIS A 27 24.68 -4.44 22.40
C HIS A 27 24.72 -3.15 23.26
N LEU A 28 25.88 -2.51 23.38
CA LEU A 28 26.02 -1.26 24.13
C LEU A 28 25.25 -0.10 23.49
N ALA A 29 25.17 -0.05 22.16
CA ALA A 29 24.38 0.94 21.44
C ALA A 29 22.88 0.76 21.72
N ASP A 30 22.38 -0.48 21.77
CA ASP A 30 21.00 -0.78 22.13
C ASP A 30 20.69 -0.36 23.57
N GLU A 31 21.56 -0.66 24.54
CA GLU A 31 21.38 -0.21 25.93
C GLU A 31 21.39 1.32 26.05
N ALA A 32 22.32 2.00 25.38
CA ALA A 32 22.40 3.44 25.37
C ALA A 32 21.15 4.07 24.74
N LYS A 33 20.67 3.49 23.63
CA LYS A 33 19.44 3.91 22.96
C LYS A 33 18.23 3.75 23.87
N GLN A 34 18.07 2.64 24.59
CA GLN A 34 16.97 2.45 25.53
C GLN A 34 16.93 3.53 26.62
N LYS A 35 18.10 3.98 27.10
CA LYS A 35 18.17 5.08 28.08
C LYS A 35 17.71 6.42 27.48
N VAL A 36 18.15 6.72 26.26
CA VAL A 36 17.72 7.94 25.53
C VAL A 36 16.21 7.92 25.25
N ASP A 37 15.72 6.79 24.74
CA ASP A 37 14.32 6.56 24.41
C ASP A 37 13.43 6.66 25.66
N PHE A 38 13.87 6.10 26.80
CA PHE A 38 13.18 6.24 28.09
C PHE A 38 13.06 7.71 28.51
N VAL A 39 14.16 8.47 28.48
CA VAL A 39 14.14 9.90 28.86
C VAL A 39 13.22 10.70 27.95
N SER A 40 13.23 10.41 26.64
CA SER A 40 12.36 11.07 25.67
C SER A 40 10.88 10.75 25.90
N ALA A 41 10.54 9.48 26.11
CA ALA A 41 9.17 9.01 26.37
C ALA A 41 8.58 9.57 27.67
N HIS A 42 9.42 9.89 28.67
CA HIS A 42 8.99 10.47 29.95
C HIS A 42 9.11 12.00 30.00
N ASN A 43 9.41 12.65 28.88
CA ASN A 43 9.47 14.11 28.82
C ASN A 43 8.05 14.71 29.02
N PRO A 44 7.81 15.53 30.05
CA PRO A 44 6.48 16.07 30.34
C PRO A 44 5.88 16.91 29.20
N SER A 45 6.74 17.64 28.46
CA SER A 45 6.33 18.46 27.33
C SER A 45 5.84 17.60 26.17
N VAL A 46 6.53 16.49 25.89
CA VAL A 46 6.11 15.52 24.86
C VAL A 46 4.84 14.79 25.27
N LEU A 47 4.77 14.31 26.51
CA LEU A 47 3.57 13.62 27.01
C LEU A 47 2.34 14.53 26.91
N LYS A 48 2.49 15.82 27.25
CA LYS A 48 1.39 16.77 27.18
C LYS A 48 0.94 17.05 25.75
N SER A 49 1.87 17.16 24.80
CA SER A 49 1.51 17.38 23.39
C SER A 49 0.83 16.14 22.78
N ILE A 50 1.29 14.93 23.12
CA ILE A 50 0.65 13.68 22.71
C ILE A 50 -0.77 13.57 23.30
N GLU A 51 -0.97 13.90 24.59
CA GLU A 51 -2.30 13.90 25.21
C GLU A 51 -3.29 14.81 24.46
N ILE A 52 -2.83 15.99 24.01
CA ILE A 52 -3.65 16.93 23.23
C ILE A 52 -4.03 16.31 21.88
N VAL A 53 -3.09 15.69 21.18
CA VAL A 53 -3.34 14.98 19.92
C VAL A 53 -4.34 13.84 20.13
N GLU A 54 -4.16 13.02 21.15
CA GLU A 54 -5.10 11.92 21.46
C GLU A 54 -6.51 12.43 21.77
N ASN A 55 -6.64 13.51 22.55
CA ASN A 55 -7.93 14.10 22.87
C ASN A 55 -8.63 14.66 21.62
N PHE A 56 -7.87 15.30 20.74
CA PHE A 56 -8.37 15.70 19.43
C PHE A 56 -8.85 14.49 18.62
N LEU A 57 -8.07 13.41 18.55
CA LEU A 57 -8.43 12.19 17.81
C LEU A 57 -9.69 11.51 18.36
N ARG A 58 -9.84 11.46 19.69
CA ARG A 58 -11.04 10.92 20.36
C ARG A 58 -12.30 11.74 20.04
N LYS A 59 -12.16 13.08 19.97
CA LYS A 59 -13.27 14.00 19.69
C LYS A 59 -13.66 14.03 18.21
N SER A 60 -12.66 14.11 17.34
CA SER A 60 -12.84 14.29 15.89
C SER A 60 -13.11 12.98 15.15
N HIS A 61 -12.77 11.84 15.77
CA HIS A 61 -12.76 10.52 15.13
C HIS A 61 -11.97 10.52 13.81
N ARG A 62 -10.85 11.26 13.74
CA ARG A 62 -9.91 11.15 12.63
C ARG A 62 -9.28 9.76 12.60
N LEU A 63 -9.12 9.22 11.39
CA LEU A 63 -8.82 7.82 11.19
C LEU A 63 -7.31 7.55 11.21
N CYS A 64 -6.82 7.00 12.32
CA CYS A 64 -5.42 6.66 12.50
C CYS A 64 -4.99 5.46 11.63
N TYR A 65 -3.79 5.50 11.07
CA TYR A 65 -3.20 4.44 10.24
C TYR A 65 -1.78 4.08 10.71
N GLY A 66 -1.06 3.29 9.89
CA GLY A 66 0.36 3.04 10.09
C GLY A 66 0.67 2.17 11.31
N GLY A 67 1.82 2.43 11.93
CA GLY A 67 2.33 1.59 13.02
C GLY A 67 1.42 1.58 14.24
N GLN A 68 0.88 2.73 14.65
CA GLN A 68 0.00 2.82 15.81
C GLN A 68 -1.33 2.10 15.58
N ALA A 69 -1.90 2.19 14.37
CA ALA A 69 -3.12 1.46 14.03
C ALA A 69 -2.91 -0.06 14.05
N ILE A 70 -1.79 -0.57 13.52
CA ILE A 70 -1.46 -2.00 13.62
C ILE A 70 -1.32 -2.39 15.09
N ASN A 71 -0.57 -1.61 15.89
CA ASN A 71 -0.36 -1.88 17.31
C ASN A 71 -1.67 -1.90 18.12
N ALA A 72 -2.64 -1.07 17.76
CA ALA A 72 -3.96 -1.03 18.40
C ALA A 72 -4.78 -2.32 18.20
N HIS A 73 -4.55 -3.05 17.10
CA HIS A 73 -5.21 -4.34 16.84
C HIS A 73 -4.58 -5.51 17.61
N LEU A 74 -3.42 -5.31 18.23
CA LEU A 74 -2.68 -6.39 18.89
C LEU A 74 -3.06 -6.51 20.38
N PRO A 75 -3.13 -7.73 20.92
CA PRO A 75 -3.21 -7.94 22.36
C PRO A 75 -2.03 -7.28 23.07
N LYS A 76 -2.24 -6.83 24.32
CA LYS A 76 -1.24 -6.10 25.11
C LYS A 76 0.15 -6.74 25.14
N LYS A 77 0.22 -8.09 25.18
CA LYS A 77 1.49 -8.85 25.21
C LYS A 77 2.26 -8.86 23.89
N HIS A 78 1.60 -8.55 22.78
CA HIS A 78 2.16 -8.58 21.43
C HIS A 78 2.23 -7.20 20.78
N LYS A 79 1.91 -6.13 21.54
CA LYS A 79 2.16 -4.76 21.11
C LYS A 79 3.67 -4.55 20.96
N PHE A 80 4.09 -4.03 19.81
CA PHE A 80 5.49 -3.77 19.48
C PHE A 80 5.93 -2.33 19.80
N TYR A 81 5.02 -1.50 20.31
CA TYR A 81 5.36 -0.23 20.96
C TYR A 81 5.15 -0.36 22.46
N ASP A 82 6.22 -0.12 23.22
CA ASP A 82 6.20 -0.03 24.68
C ASP A 82 6.13 1.45 25.11
N PRO A 83 5.05 1.91 25.75
CA PRO A 83 4.93 3.29 26.24
C PRO A 83 6.07 3.75 27.16
N LYS A 84 6.81 2.82 27.78
CA LYS A 84 8.00 3.17 28.59
C LYS A 84 9.16 3.70 27.76
N PHE A 85 9.25 3.30 26.50
CA PHE A 85 10.39 3.62 25.63
C PHE A 85 9.95 4.28 24.32
N ASN A 86 8.65 4.31 24.02
CA ASN A 86 8.16 4.81 22.75
C ASN A 86 7.16 5.94 22.95
N ILE A 87 7.42 7.05 22.27
CA ILE A 87 6.45 8.13 22.08
C ILE A 87 5.49 7.69 20.96
N PRO A 88 4.16 7.76 21.17
CA PRO A 88 3.21 7.53 20.10
C PRO A 88 3.44 8.49 18.92
N ASP A 89 3.58 7.94 17.72
CA ASP A 89 3.66 8.68 16.46
C ASP A 89 2.33 8.49 15.72
N TYR A 90 1.45 9.49 15.81
CA TYR A 90 0.10 9.39 15.25
C TYR A 90 0.07 9.83 13.80
N ASP A 91 0.03 8.84 12.90
CA ASP A 91 -0.36 9.03 11.51
C ASP A 91 -1.89 8.93 11.38
N PHE A 92 -2.56 9.94 10.84
CA PHE A 92 -4.01 9.86 10.62
C PHE A 92 -4.49 10.53 9.33
N PHE A 93 -5.57 9.98 8.78
CA PHE A 93 -6.26 10.55 7.63
C PHE A 93 -7.25 11.61 8.07
N THR A 94 -7.45 12.60 7.21
CA THR A 94 -8.44 13.66 7.41
C THR A 94 -9.06 14.11 6.08
N PRO A 95 -10.37 14.44 6.05
CA PRO A 95 -10.99 15.12 4.92
C PRO A 95 -10.82 16.65 4.97
N ASP A 96 -10.29 17.23 6.05
CA ASP A 96 -10.08 18.67 6.24
C ASP A 96 -8.76 18.94 7.00
N GLN A 97 -7.64 18.85 6.30
CA GLN A 97 -6.31 19.03 6.87
C GLN A 97 -6.08 20.44 7.42
N GLU A 98 -6.55 21.48 6.74
CA GLU A 98 -6.36 22.86 7.20
C GLU A 98 -7.14 23.14 8.48
N GLY A 99 -8.40 22.71 8.56
CA GLY A 99 -9.23 22.83 9.76
C GLY A 99 -8.63 22.08 10.94
N ASP A 100 -8.18 20.84 10.74
CA ASP A 100 -7.61 20.01 11.79
C ASP A 100 -6.28 20.57 12.33
N ILE A 101 -5.39 21.07 11.45
CA ILE A 101 -4.13 21.73 11.87
C ILE A 101 -4.45 22.96 12.71
N LYS A 102 -5.46 23.74 12.33
CA LYS A 102 -5.86 24.94 13.07
C LYS A 102 -6.40 24.59 14.45
N GLU A 103 -7.28 23.59 14.56
CA GLU A 103 -7.83 23.15 15.86
C GLU A 103 -6.72 22.64 16.79
N LEU A 104 -5.82 21.78 16.28
CA LEU A 104 -4.68 21.29 17.04
C LEU A 104 -3.72 22.43 17.44
N GLY A 105 -3.46 23.37 16.55
CA GLY A 105 -2.61 24.53 16.81
C GLY A 105 -3.14 25.40 17.95
N ILE A 106 -4.45 25.68 17.96
CA ILE A 106 -5.11 26.44 19.04
C ILE A 106 -5.01 25.66 20.36
N ALA A 107 -5.37 24.37 20.38
CA ALA A 107 -5.32 23.57 21.60
C ALA A 107 -3.91 23.47 22.19
N LEU A 108 -2.87 23.40 21.34
CA LEU A 108 -1.48 23.43 21.76
C LEU A 108 -1.06 24.82 22.31
N GLN A 109 -1.47 25.91 21.66
CA GLN A 109 -1.20 27.26 22.15
C GLN A 109 -1.85 27.52 23.51
N GLU A 110 -3.11 27.12 23.68
CA GLU A 110 -3.86 27.22 24.94
C GLU A 110 -3.21 26.39 26.07
N ALA A 111 -2.54 25.30 25.72
CA ALA A 111 -1.75 24.49 26.66
C ALA A 111 -0.36 25.10 26.98
N GLY A 112 -0.02 26.27 26.45
CA GLY A 112 1.20 27.02 26.75
C GLY A 112 2.40 26.72 25.85
N PHE A 113 2.22 25.97 24.75
CA PHE A 113 3.28 25.74 23.78
C PHE A 113 3.49 26.96 22.88
N THR A 114 4.73 27.42 22.77
CA THR A 114 5.09 28.58 21.94
C THR A 114 5.66 28.17 20.57
N GLU A 115 6.38 27.04 20.51
CA GLU A 115 7.04 26.55 19.30
C GLU A 115 6.18 25.48 18.63
N ILE A 116 5.18 25.90 17.85
CA ILE A 116 4.29 25.01 17.09
C ILE A 116 4.47 25.29 15.61
N SER A 117 4.70 24.25 14.80
CA SER A 117 4.79 24.40 13.35
C SER A 117 4.29 23.15 12.63
N ASP A 118 3.59 23.32 11.51
CA ASP A 118 3.36 22.26 10.55
C ASP A 118 4.39 22.36 9.40
N ARG A 119 4.80 21.22 8.86
CA ARG A 119 5.72 21.16 7.72
C ARG A 119 5.22 20.20 6.67
N GLU A 120 5.47 20.52 5.41
CA GLU A 120 5.16 19.62 4.30
C GLU A 120 5.85 18.26 4.48
N GLY A 121 5.05 17.19 4.42
CA GLY A 121 5.49 15.80 4.47
C GLY A 121 6.21 15.38 3.18
N MET A 122 6.80 14.19 3.19
CA MET A 122 7.47 13.64 2.00
C MET A 122 6.44 13.34 0.91
N HIS A 123 5.36 12.68 1.29
CA HIS A 123 4.24 12.37 0.40
C HIS A 123 3.32 13.58 0.24
N LYS A 124 2.74 13.70 -0.96
CA LYS A 124 1.79 14.78 -1.27
C LYS A 124 0.55 14.64 -0.40
N GLY A 125 0.09 15.75 0.18
CA GLY A 125 -1.11 15.79 1.01
C GLY A 125 -0.87 15.42 2.47
N THR A 126 0.38 15.19 2.89
CA THR A 126 0.72 14.97 4.30
C THR A 126 1.38 16.22 4.90
N LYS A 127 0.91 16.65 6.07
CA LYS A 127 1.53 17.68 6.91
C LYS A 127 1.99 17.06 8.22
N LYS A 128 3.20 17.40 8.65
CA LYS A 128 3.79 16.93 9.90
C LYS A 128 3.77 18.04 10.92
N LEU A 129 3.08 17.83 12.03
CA LEU A 129 2.96 18.77 13.14
C LEU A 129 4.12 18.58 14.12
N TYR A 130 4.78 19.67 14.46
CA TYR A 130 5.90 19.73 15.40
C TYR A 130 5.53 20.62 16.58
N VAL A 131 5.93 20.18 17.77
CA VAL A 131 5.83 20.91 19.02
C VAL A 131 7.21 20.90 19.68
N ASN A 132 7.77 22.07 19.97
CA ASN A 132 9.15 22.21 20.48
C ASN A 132 10.16 21.41 19.62
N TYR A 133 10.00 21.48 18.30
CA TYR A 133 10.82 20.77 17.30
C TYR A 133 10.70 19.23 17.31
N ILE A 134 9.79 18.67 18.11
CA ILE A 134 9.51 17.24 18.17
C ILE A 134 8.26 16.96 17.32
N PRO A 135 8.31 15.99 16.38
CA PRO A 135 7.12 15.59 15.63
C PRO A 135 6.12 14.89 16.55
N VAL A 136 4.84 15.28 16.47
CA VAL A 136 3.77 14.71 17.31
C VAL A 136 2.64 14.06 16.51
N ALA A 137 2.44 14.46 15.26
CA ALA A 137 1.42 13.88 14.38
C ALA A 137 1.69 14.13 12.90
N ASP A 138 1.26 13.18 12.06
CA ASP A 138 1.21 13.29 10.61
C ASP A 138 -0.24 13.26 10.13
N LEU A 139 -0.70 14.37 9.54
CA LEU A 139 -2.04 14.53 9.00
C LEU A 139 -2.00 14.31 7.50
N THR A 140 -2.72 13.31 6.98
CA THR A 140 -2.78 13.04 5.54
C THR A 140 -4.19 13.31 4.99
N GLN A 141 -4.29 14.26 4.06
CA GLN A 141 -5.54 14.62 3.40
C GLN A 141 -6.03 13.48 2.49
N LEU A 142 -7.31 13.13 2.60
CA LEU A 142 -8.02 12.22 1.68
C LEU A 142 -9.20 12.91 1.00
N ASP A 143 -9.61 12.34 -0.14
CA ASP A 143 -10.89 12.66 -0.80
C ASP A 143 -12.04 12.34 0.18
N PRO A 144 -13.00 13.26 0.43
CA PRO A 144 -14.07 13.04 1.42
C PRO A 144 -14.86 11.74 1.21
N GLN A 145 -15.13 11.35 -0.05
CA GLN A 145 -15.84 10.10 -0.34
C GLN A 145 -15.01 8.85 0.03
N LEU A 146 -13.69 8.89 -0.20
CA LEU A 146 -12.80 7.80 0.20
C LEU A 146 -12.64 7.77 1.73
N TYR A 147 -12.54 8.94 2.35
CA TYR A 147 -12.46 9.05 3.81
C TYR A 147 -13.71 8.45 4.48
N GLU A 148 -14.91 8.79 3.99
CA GLU A 148 -16.18 8.26 4.48
C GLU A 148 -16.19 6.72 4.44
N LEU A 149 -15.83 6.12 3.30
CA LEU A 149 -15.76 4.66 3.14
C LEU A 149 -14.80 3.98 4.11
N LEU A 150 -13.65 4.61 4.38
CA LEU A 150 -12.67 4.09 5.34
C LEU A 150 -13.16 4.27 6.78
N SER A 151 -13.79 5.40 7.07
CA SER A 151 -14.31 5.73 8.40
C SER A 151 -15.50 4.84 8.78
N GLU A 152 -16.35 4.44 7.84
CA GLU A 152 -17.46 3.48 8.06
C GLU A 152 -16.97 2.12 8.57
N ARG A 153 -15.71 1.77 8.30
CA ARG A 153 -15.08 0.49 8.64
C ARG A 153 -14.21 0.56 9.88
N GLU A 154 -14.13 1.71 10.55
CA GLU A 154 -13.16 1.97 11.62
C GLU A 154 -13.12 0.89 12.72
N PHE A 155 -11.92 0.64 13.21
CA PHE A 155 -11.67 -0.10 14.44
C PHE A 155 -11.46 0.90 15.58
N LYS A 156 -12.26 0.82 16.65
CA LYS A 156 -12.10 1.69 17.83
C LYS A 156 -11.33 1.00 18.94
N ALA A 157 -10.33 1.70 19.47
CA ALA A 157 -9.64 1.32 20.71
C ALA A 157 -9.39 2.58 21.54
N GLU A 158 -9.72 2.52 22.83
CA GLU A 158 -9.48 3.63 23.78
C GLU A 158 -10.08 4.99 23.32
N GLY A 159 -11.21 4.92 22.62
CA GLY A 159 -11.92 6.07 22.07
C GLY A 159 -11.33 6.65 20.77
N ILE A 160 -10.18 6.15 20.32
CA ILE A 160 -9.53 6.57 19.07
C ILE A 160 -9.97 5.65 17.92
N SER A 161 -10.20 6.26 16.76
CA SER A 161 -10.57 5.59 15.52
C SER A 161 -9.33 5.19 14.72
N TYR A 162 -9.21 3.91 14.39
CA TYR A 162 -8.11 3.33 13.60
C TYR A 162 -8.65 2.66 12.32
N MET A 163 -7.82 2.61 11.28
CA MET A 163 -8.13 1.84 10.08
C MET A 163 -8.36 0.37 10.38
N ASP A 164 -9.29 -0.26 9.65
CA ASP A 164 -9.56 -1.68 9.81
C ASP A 164 -8.39 -2.58 9.36
N ALA A 165 -8.34 -3.80 9.92
CA ALA A 165 -7.27 -4.75 9.66
C ALA A 165 -7.06 -5.10 8.17
N ASN A 166 -8.12 -5.16 7.35
CA ASN A 166 -7.97 -5.48 5.93
C ASN A 166 -7.35 -4.32 5.16
N THR A 167 -7.71 -3.08 5.49
CA THR A 167 -7.08 -1.93 4.87
C THR A 167 -5.63 -1.76 5.35
N LEU A 168 -5.32 -2.07 6.61
CA LEU A 168 -3.93 -2.15 7.08
C LEU A 168 -3.12 -3.23 6.35
N ARG A 169 -3.71 -4.41 6.10
CA ARG A 169 -3.10 -5.46 5.25
C ARG A 169 -2.80 -4.94 3.86
N MET A 170 -3.75 -4.28 3.22
CA MET A 170 -3.57 -3.71 1.89
C MET A 170 -2.32 -2.82 1.83
N LEU A 171 -2.11 -1.95 2.83
CA LEU A 171 -0.94 -1.08 2.91
C LEU A 171 0.36 -1.87 3.11
N MET A 172 0.35 -2.94 3.90
CA MET A 172 1.54 -3.78 4.08
C MET A 172 1.89 -4.58 2.81
N TYR A 173 0.89 -5.13 2.12
CA TYR A 173 1.08 -5.80 0.84
C TYR A 173 1.51 -4.81 -0.26
N LEU A 174 1.05 -3.56 -0.21
CA LEU A 174 1.50 -2.50 -1.12
C LEU A 174 3.02 -2.34 -1.06
N GLU A 175 3.60 -2.26 0.13
CA GLU A 175 5.07 -2.18 0.32
C GLU A 175 5.79 -3.42 -0.21
N LEU A 176 5.28 -4.62 0.09
CA LEU A 176 5.89 -5.89 -0.36
C LEU A 176 5.79 -6.08 -1.88
N SER A 177 4.75 -5.53 -2.50
CA SER A 177 4.51 -5.61 -3.94
C SER A 177 5.40 -4.68 -4.79
N ARG A 178 6.25 -3.86 -4.14
CA ARG A 178 7.08 -2.82 -4.76
C ARG A 178 8.58 -3.08 -4.55
N PRO A 179 9.23 -3.98 -5.31
CA PRO A 179 10.64 -4.35 -5.10
C PRO A 179 11.66 -3.25 -5.40
N LYS A 180 11.23 -2.12 -5.97
CA LYS A 180 12.07 -0.91 -6.13
C LYS A 180 11.70 0.22 -5.15
N GLY A 181 10.73 -0.02 -4.26
CA GLY A 181 10.24 0.92 -3.25
C GLY A 181 11.16 1.02 -2.03
N GLU A 182 10.59 1.19 -0.84
CA GLU A 182 11.36 1.29 0.42
C GLU A 182 11.67 -0.08 1.02
N VAL A 183 12.54 -0.83 0.34
CA VAL A 183 12.87 -2.23 0.69
C VAL A 183 13.50 -2.40 2.08
N GLU A 184 14.12 -1.36 2.63
CA GLU A 184 14.66 -1.35 4.00
C GLU A 184 13.57 -1.57 5.06
N ARG A 185 12.30 -1.26 4.73
CA ARG A 185 11.15 -1.45 5.62
C ARG A 185 10.61 -2.87 5.60
N TRP A 186 10.98 -3.71 4.63
CA TRP A 186 10.31 -4.98 4.39
C TRP A 186 10.32 -5.92 5.58
N SER A 187 11.45 -6.06 6.29
CA SER A 187 11.53 -6.93 7.48
C SER A 187 10.51 -6.50 8.53
N LYS A 188 10.45 -5.20 8.83
CA LYS A 188 9.51 -4.59 9.79
C LYS A 188 8.06 -4.70 9.33
N VAL A 189 7.79 -4.47 8.04
CA VAL A 189 6.45 -4.60 7.45
C VAL A 189 5.97 -6.05 7.55
N TYR A 190 6.84 -7.01 7.21
CA TYR A 190 6.49 -8.42 7.19
C TYR A 190 6.24 -8.97 8.60
N GLU A 191 7.09 -8.62 9.59
CA GLU A 191 6.87 -8.97 11.00
C GLU A 191 5.49 -8.49 11.49
N ARG A 192 5.15 -7.23 11.20
CA ARG A 192 3.85 -6.65 11.55
C ARG A 192 2.68 -7.31 10.83
N LEU A 193 2.88 -7.69 9.56
CA LEU A 193 1.90 -8.45 8.79
C LEU A 193 1.64 -9.83 9.42
N LEU A 194 2.68 -10.52 9.90
CA LEU A 194 2.54 -11.80 10.61
C LEU A 194 1.71 -11.62 11.88
N LEU A 195 2.04 -10.63 12.73
CA LEU A 195 1.28 -10.33 13.94
C LEU A 195 -0.18 -9.98 13.64
N LEU A 196 -0.43 -9.14 12.63
CA LEU A 196 -1.79 -8.75 12.27
C LEU A 196 -2.59 -9.93 11.71
N ASN A 197 -1.97 -10.81 10.93
CA ASN A 197 -2.61 -12.04 10.41
C ASN A 197 -2.96 -13.02 11.54
N GLU A 198 -2.11 -13.13 12.55
CA GLU A 198 -2.35 -13.98 13.72
C GLU A 198 -3.51 -13.44 14.58
N PHE A 199 -3.48 -12.15 14.95
CA PHE A 199 -4.39 -11.60 15.96
C PHE A 199 -5.62 -10.90 15.41
N ALA A 200 -5.67 -10.57 14.12
CA ALA A 200 -6.81 -9.92 13.49
C ALA A 200 -7.15 -10.54 12.13
N PRO A 201 -7.30 -11.88 12.02
CA PRO A 201 -7.28 -12.62 10.76
C PRO A 201 -8.29 -12.12 9.73
N SER A 202 -7.96 -12.31 8.44
CA SER A 202 -8.91 -12.04 7.35
C SER A 202 -10.15 -12.90 7.53
N ARG A 203 -11.34 -12.29 7.41
CA ARG A 203 -12.60 -13.02 7.54
C ARG A 203 -12.78 -13.95 6.35
N HIS A 204 -13.10 -15.20 6.62
CA HIS A 204 -13.43 -16.16 5.58
C HIS A 204 -14.68 -15.68 4.83
N CYS A 205 -14.56 -15.59 3.51
CA CYS A 205 -15.66 -15.15 2.67
C CYS A 205 -16.41 -16.35 2.11
N LYS A 206 -17.74 -16.32 2.21
CA LYS A 206 -18.57 -17.23 1.41
C LYS A 206 -18.35 -16.92 -0.07
N PRO A 207 -18.19 -17.93 -0.95
CA PRO A 207 -18.02 -17.70 -2.38
C PRO A 207 -19.09 -16.76 -2.91
N TYR A 208 -18.66 -15.68 -3.59
CA TYR A 208 -19.61 -14.81 -4.27
C TYR A 208 -20.08 -15.52 -5.54
N GLU A 209 -21.17 -16.28 -5.43
CA GLU A 209 -21.72 -17.13 -6.49
C GLU A 209 -22.42 -16.37 -7.64
N LYS A 210 -22.20 -15.06 -7.77
CA LYS A 210 -22.78 -14.35 -8.92
C LYS A 210 -21.97 -14.70 -10.15
N ARG A 211 -22.46 -15.70 -10.90
CA ARG A 211 -21.87 -16.13 -12.17
C ARG A 211 -21.69 -14.92 -13.07
N PHE A 212 -20.45 -14.68 -13.47
CA PHE A 212 -20.15 -13.63 -14.43
C PHE A 212 -20.94 -13.88 -15.72
N PRO A 213 -21.55 -12.84 -16.33
CA PRO A 213 -22.37 -13.03 -17.52
C PRO A 213 -21.56 -13.72 -18.61
N LYS A 214 -22.12 -14.80 -19.16
CA LYS A 214 -21.52 -15.48 -20.31
C LYS A 214 -21.57 -14.57 -21.54
N HIS A 215 -20.64 -14.77 -22.47
CA HIS A 215 -20.59 -14.06 -23.76
C HIS A 215 -20.29 -12.56 -23.67
N LEU A 216 -19.58 -12.08 -22.64
CA LEU A 216 -19.02 -10.72 -22.64
C LEU A 216 -17.83 -10.58 -23.60
N PHE A 217 -17.15 -11.68 -23.88
CA PHE A 217 -16.13 -11.81 -24.92
C PHE A 217 -16.55 -12.81 -26.01
N SER A 218 -15.93 -12.69 -27.19
CA SER A 218 -15.77 -13.78 -28.15
C SER A 218 -14.37 -14.39 -27.99
N VAL A 219 -14.15 -15.61 -28.49
CA VAL A 219 -12.83 -16.27 -28.45
C VAL A 219 -11.77 -15.40 -29.14
N LYS A 220 -12.11 -14.82 -30.30
CA LYS A 220 -11.21 -13.91 -31.04
C LYS A 220 -10.82 -12.67 -30.24
N GLU A 221 -11.73 -12.11 -29.45
CA GLU A 221 -11.43 -10.95 -28.60
C GLU A 221 -10.48 -11.35 -27.46
N ILE A 222 -10.69 -12.50 -26.83
CA ILE A 222 -9.77 -13.00 -25.79
C ILE A 222 -8.38 -13.22 -26.37
N ASP A 223 -8.28 -13.92 -27.51
CA ASP A 223 -7.01 -14.20 -28.17
C ASP A 223 -6.25 -12.90 -28.48
N SER A 224 -6.94 -11.92 -29.07
CA SER A 224 -6.33 -10.64 -29.45
C SER A 224 -5.87 -9.83 -28.23
N ILE A 225 -6.70 -9.73 -27.19
CA ILE A 225 -6.33 -9.04 -25.94
C ILE A 225 -5.15 -9.74 -25.27
N MET A 226 -5.16 -11.06 -25.19
CA MET A 226 -4.09 -11.81 -24.54
C MET A 226 -2.79 -11.77 -25.36
N ASP A 227 -2.87 -11.81 -26.69
CA ASP A 227 -1.70 -11.61 -27.54
C ASP A 227 -1.12 -10.20 -27.41
N PHE A 228 -1.96 -9.18 -27.29
CA PHE A 228 -1.51 -7.83 -26.95
C PHE A 228 -0.80 -7.80 -25.58
N VAL A 229 -1.42 -8.35 -24.53
CA VAL A 229 -0.85 -8.40 -23.18
C VAL A 229 0.52 -9.07 -23.19
N ILE A 230 0.69 -10.16 -23.93
CA ILE A 230 1.96 -10.88 -24.01
C ILE A 230 2.98 -10.12 -24.86
N ARG A 231 2.59 -9.59 -26.03
CA ARG A 231 3.48 -8.88 -26.96
C ARG A 231 4.00 -7.58 -26.36
N GLU A 232 3.10 -6.78 -25.77
CA GLU A 232 3.42 -5.51 -25.12
C GLU A 232 3.91 -5.68 -23.68
N ARG A 233 4.06 -6.93 -23.23
CA ARG A 233 4.58 -7.32 -21.91
C ARG A 233 3.84 -6.66 -20.75
N ARG A 234 2.52 -6.52 -20.87
CA ARG A 234 1.64 -6.03 -19.80
C ARG A 234 1.55 -7.07 -18.68
N VAL A 235 1.31 -6.62 -17.45
CA VAL A 235 1.20 -7.52 -16.30
C VAL A 235 -0.26 -7.95 -16.13
N PHE A 236 -0.56 -9.21 -16.43
CA PHE A 236 -1.88 -9.78 -16.22
C PHE A 236 -2.23 -9.85 -14.73
N ALA A 237 -3.40 -9.33 -14.36
CA ALA A 237 -3.85 -9.16 -12.98
C ALA A 237 -5.31 -9.61 -12.76
N GLY A 238 -5.79 -10.55 -13.57
CA GLY A 238 -7.17 -11.05 -13.50
C GLY A 238 -7.46 -11.88 -12.24
N ALA A 239 -8.74 -11.91 -11.85
CA ALA A 239 -9.22 -12.64 -10.69
C ALA A 239 -8.95 -14.16 -10.76
N ASP A 240 -8.84 -14.71 -11.97
CA ASP A 240 -8.51 -16.12 -12.17
C ASP A 240 -7.17 -16.53 -11.55
N LEU A 241 -6.27 -15.56 -11.33
CA LEU A 241 -5.00 -15.83 -10.68
C LEU A 241 -5.16 -16.37 -9.25
N GLY A 242 -6.27 -16.10 -8.56
CA GLY A 242 -6.56 -16.72 -7.26
C GLY A 242 -6.65 -18.25 -7.38
N GLY A 243 -7.43 -18.74 -8.34
CA GLY A 243 -7.52 -20.17 -8.66
C GLY A 243 -6.17 -20.74 -9.11
N PHE A 244 -5.44 -20.01 -9.96
CA PHE A 244 -4.11 -20.42 -10.40
C PHE A 244 -3.13 -20.63 -9.24
N TYR A 245 -2.99 -19.64 -8.35
CA TYR A 245 -2.07 -19.75 -7.22
C TYR A 245 -2.46 -20.87 -6.26
N LYS A 246 -3.76 -21.01 -5.97
CA LYS A 246 -4.29 -22.09 -5.13
C LYS A 246 -3.93 -23.48 -5.66
N HIS A 247 -3.91 -23.67 -6.99
CA HIS A 247 -3.60 -24.95 -7.62
C HIS A 247 -2.12 -25.14 -7.97
N SER A 248 -1.26 -24.14 -7.74
CA SER A 248 0.15 -24.17 -8.12
C SER A 248 1.05 -24.95 -7.14
N PHE A 249 0.58 -25.20 -5.91
CA PHE A 249 1.33 -25.96 -4.90
C PHE A 249 1.73 -27.34 -5.43
N GLY A 250 3.03 -27.64 -5.41
CA GLY A 250 3.62 -28.89 -5.88
C GLY A 250 3.58 -29.10 -7.39
N LYS A 251 3.29 -28.05 -8.18
CA LYS A 251 3.16 -28.14 -9.65
C LYS A 251 4.06 -27.14 -10.36
N THR A 252 4.44 -27.49 -11.59
CA THR A 252 5.10 -26.55 -12.50
C THR A 252 4.08 -25.52 -13.02
N PRO A 253 4.31 -24.22 -12.81
CA PRO A 253 3.41 -23.19 -13.29
C PRO A 253 3.29 -23.19 -14.81
N ASN A 254 2.05 -23.04 -15.31
CA ASN A 254 1.77 -22.86 -16.73
C ASN A 254 0.57 -21.92 -16.90
N ALA A 255 0.65 -20.99 -17.87
CA ALA A 255 -0.38 -19.99 -18.13
C ALA A 255 -1.34 -20.36 -19.29
N LYS A 256 -1.28 -21.55 -19.88
CA LYS A 256 -2.17 -21.95 -21.00
C LYS A 256 -3.66 -21.80 -20.69
N TRP A 257 -4.06 -21.97 -19.44
CA TRP A 257 -5.44 -21.88 -19.00
C TRP A 257 -6.04 -20.47 -19.19
N ILE A 258 -5.22 -19.41 -19.11
CA ILE A 258 -5.73 -18.03 -19.16
C ILE A 258 -6.16 -17.60 -20.57
N MET A 259 -5.65 -18.27 -21.61
CA MET A 259 -6.02 -18.01 -23.00
C MET A 259 -7.50 -18.32 -23.28
N ASN A 260 -8.17 -19.07 -22.39
CA ASN A 260 -9.59 -19.40 -22.51
C ASN A 260 -10.41 -18.83 -21.34
N THR A 261 -9.96 -17.73 -20.73
CA THR A 261 -10.68 -17.15 -19.58
C THR A 261 -12.08 -16.68 -19.98
N HIS A 262 -13.03 -16.88 -19.05
CA HIS A 262 -14.38 -16.31 -19.13
C HIS A 262 -14.61 -15.20 -18.12
N GLN A 263 -13.60 -14.88 -17.30
CA GLN A 263 -13.64 -13.78 -16.35
C GLN A 263 -13.23 -12.47 -17.03
N PRO A 264 -13.51 -11.34 -16.37
CA PRO A 264 -12.89 -10.09 -16.76
C PRO A 264 -11.36 -10.17 -16.87
N ILE A 265 -10.82 -9.59 -17.93
CA ILE A 265 -9.37 -9.43 -18.12
C ILE A 265 -8.94 -8.14 -17.44
N TYR A 266 -7.99 -8.25 -16.53
CA TYR A 266 -7.35 -7.12 -15.86
C TYR A 266 -5.87 -7.16 -16.19
N PHE A 267 -5.27 -6.02 -16.52
CA PHE A 267 -3.81 -5.92 -16.59
C PHE A 267 -3.30 -4.52 -16.24
N PHE A 268 -2.08 -4.47 -15.74
CA PHE A 268 -1.34 -3.22 -15.55
C PHE A 268 -0.63 -2.81 -16.83
N THR A 269 -0.64 -1.51 -17.11
CA THR A 269 0.02 -0.90 -18.26
C THR A 269 0.75 0.40 -17.88
N PRO A 270 1.97 0.62 -18.42
CA PRO A 270 2.65 1.90 -18.33
C PRO A 270 2.05 2.97 -19.26
N GLU A 271 1.19 2.59 -20.22
CA GLU A 271 0.70 3.44 -21.31
C GLU A 271 -0.83 3.43 -21.37
N LEU A 272 -1.49 3.74 -20.25
CA LEU A 272 -2.95 3.62 -20.10
C LEU A 272 -3.72 4.29 -21.25
N GLU A 273 -3.34 5.50 -21.64
CA GLU A 273 -4.01 6.25 -22.70
C GLU A 273 -3.81 5.61 -24.09
N ALA A 274 -2.61 5.11 -24.39
CA ALA A 274 -2.30 4.50 -25.67
C ALA A 274 -2.99 3.13 -25.81
N ASP A 275 -2.91 2.29 -24.78
CA ASP A 275 -3.56 0.99 -24.73
C ASP A 275 -5.09 1.15 -24.76
N THR A 276 -5.63 2.17 -24.08
CA THR A 276 -7.06 2.49 -24.16
C THR A 276 -7.47 2.81 -25.60
N LYS A 277 -6.71 3.65 -26.32
CA LYS A 277 -6.99 3.97 -27.73
C LYS A 277 -6.91 2.73 -28.62
N HIS A 278 -5.92 1.87 -28.40
CA HIS A 278 -5.78 0.60 -29.11
C HIS A 278 -7.05 -0.25 -28.99
N PHE A 279 -7.48 -0.56 -27.77
CA PHE A 279 -8.66 -1.41 -27.55
C PHE A 279 -9.97 -0.72 -27.92
N THR A 280 -10.05 0.61 -27.86
CA THR A 280 -11.19 1.35 -28.38
C THR A 280 -11.35 1.09 -29.87
N TYR A 281 -10.26 1.24 -30.64
CA TYR A 281 -10.27 0.96 -32.08
C TYR A 281 -10.55 -0.53 -32.36
N GLU A 282 -9.80 -1.42 -31.71
CA GLU A 282 -9.88 -2.85 -31.97
C GLU A 282 -11.28 -3.42 -31.67
N LEU A 283 -11.85 -3.09 -30.51
CA LEU A 283 -13.15 -3.62 -30.10
C LEU A 283 -14.33 -2.98 -30.85
N GLN A 284 -14.15 -1.78 -31.43
CA GLN A 284 -15.16 -1.16 -32.31
C GLN A 284 -15.21 -1.84 -33.68
N HIS A 285 -14.07 -2.30 -34.21
CA HIS A 285 -13.98 -2.86 -35.56
C HIS A 285 -14.10 -4.40 -35.60
N SER A 286 -13.67 -5.08 -34.53
CA SER A 286 -13.69 -6.55 -34.46
C SER A 286 -14.99 -7.13 -33.89
N SER A 287 -15.84 -6.29 -33.29
CA SER A 287 -17.01 -6.73 -32.54
C SER A 287 -18.29 -6.01 -32.97
N SER A 288 -19.36 -6.77 -33.22
CA SER A 288 -20.70 -6.22 -33.40
C SER A 288 -21.34 -5.76 -32.07
N ARG A 289 -20.66 -5.98 -30.93
CA ARG A 289 -21.18 -5.70 -29.60
C ARG A 289 -20.82 -4.29 -29.15
N ARG A 290 -21.84 -3.50 -28.83
CA ARG A 290 -21.67 -2.14 -28.28
C ARG A 290 -20.86 -2.19 -26.99
N THR A 291 -19.74 -1.46 -27.00
CA THR A 291 -18.81 -1.37 -25.88
C THR A 291 -18.80 0.06 -25.35
N TYR A 292 -18.93 0.21 -24.04
CA TYR A 292 -18.86 1.49 -23.34
C TYR A 292 -17.54 1.60 -22.60
N ILE A 293 -16.99 2.80 -22.50
CA ILE A 293 -15.70 3.06 -21.85
C ILE A 293 -15.93 4.05 -20.72
N THR A 294 -15.36 3.76 -19.55
CA THR A 294 -15.36 4.67 -18.41
C THR A 294 -13.97 4.79 -17.83
N HIS A 295 -13.70 5.93 -17.21
CA HIS A 295 -12.40 6.24 -16.60
C HIS A 295 -12.59 6.47 -15.10
N VAL A 296 -11.59 6.04 -14.34
CA VAL A 296 -11.49 6.28 -12.90
C VAL A 296 -10.15 6.97 -12.67
N GLU A 297 -10.20 8.16 -12.10
CA GLU A 297 -9.02 8.91 -11.69
C GLU A 297 -8.44 8.34 -10.39
N SER A 298 -7.13 8.56 -10.18
CA SER A 298 -6.46 8.12 -8.96
C SER A 298 -7.04 8.81 -7.72
N LYS A 299 -7.25 8.06 -6.64
CA LYS A 299 -7.76 8.58 -5.35
C LYS A 299 -6.89 8.12 -4.18
N GLY A 300 -6.77 9.00 -3.18
CA GLY A 300 -6.01 8.72 -1.96
C GLY A 300 -4.52 8.53 -2.21
N GLY A 301 -3.92 9.36 -3.07
CA GLY A 301 -2.56 9.13 -3.57
C GLY A 301 -2.53 7.92 -4.49
N ASP A 302 -1.80 6.88 -4.10
CA ASP A 302 -1.67 5.62 -4.85
C ASP A 302 -2.65 4.53 -4.38
N LEU A 303 -3.57 4.83 -3.45
CA LEU A 303 -4.49 3.82 -2.89
C LEU A 303 -5.41 3.25 -3.96
N ILE A 304 -6.00 4.09 -4.82
CA ILE A 304 -6.78 3.66 -5.97
C ILE A 304 -6.05 4.10 -7.24
N PRO A 305 -5.58 3.18 -8.11
CA PRO A 305 -4.86 3.55 -9.31
C PRO A 305 -5.83 4.13 -10.36
N LYS A 306 -5.29 5.01 -11.22
CA LYS A 306 -6.00 5.44 -12.43
C LYS A 306 -6.28 4.21 -13.32
N MET A 307 -7.47 4.13 -13.89
CA MET A 307 -7.85 2.98 -14.72
C MET A 307 -8.89 3.33 -15.79
N THR A 308 -8.92 2.52 -16.84
CA THR A 308 -9.97 2.52 -17.87
C THR A 308 -10.71 1.20 -17.82
N MET A 309 -12.04 1.26 -17.80
CA MET A 309 -12.91 0.09 -17.78
C MET A 309 -13.74 0.04 -19.05
N PHE A 310 -13.71 -1.10 -19.75
CA PHE A 310 -14.57 -1.40 -20.88
C PHE A 310 -15.74 -2.24 -20.38
N LEU A 311 -16.95 -1.82 -20.74
CA LEU A 311 -18.20 -2.42 -20.26
C LEU A 311 -19.10 -2.86 -21.41
N ARG A 312 -19.75 -4.01 -21.20
CA ARG A 312 -20.86 -4.51 -22.00
C ARG A 312 -21.99 -4.87 -21.06
N ASN A 313 -23.22 -4.44 -21.37
CA ASN A 313 -24.38 -4.66 -20.51
C ASN A 313 -24.12 -4.29 -19.05
N LYS A 314 -23.49 -3.13 -18.81
CA LYS A 314 -23.15 -2.61 -17.47
C LYS A 314 -22.21 -3.53 -16.65
N THR A 315 -21.50 -4.43 -17.31
CA THR A 315 -20.54 -5.33 -16.68
C THR A 315 -19.14 -5.05 -17.23
N PRO A 316 -18.15 -4.72 -16.38
CA PRO A 316 -16.77 -4.59 -16.80
C PRO A 316 -16.25 -5.94 -17.27
N PHE A 317 -15.64 -5.97 -18.45
CA PHE A 317 -15.07 -7.19 -19.01
C PHE A 317 -13.57 -7.02 -19.31
N LEU A 318 -13.11 -5.82 -19.63
CA LEU A 318 -11.69 -5.50 -19.77
C LEU A 318 -11.35 -4.27 -18.91
N VAL A 319 -10.32 -4.38 -18.06
CA VAL A 319 -9.88 -3.32 -17.15
C VAL A 319 -8.37 -3.10 -17.31
N LEU A 320 -8.03 -1.87 -17.70
CA LEU A 320 -6.65 -1.41 -17.85
C LEU A 320 -6.29 -0.57 -16.63
N LEU A 321 -5.27 -0.98 -15.89
CA LEU A 321 -4.79 -0.31 -14.69
C LEU A 321 -3.49 0.44 -15.01
N ALA A 322 -3.39 1.72 -14.65
CA ALA A 322 -2.13 2.44 -14.78
C ALA A 322 -1.10 1.91 -13.78
N GLU A 323 0.15 1.76 -14.23
CA GLU A 323 1.29 1.48 -13.35
C GLU A 323 1.67 2.75 -12.56
N SER A 324 1.16 2.88 -11.33
CA SER A 324 1.54 3.96 -10.40
C SER A 324 2.94 3.81 -9.78
N ALA A 325 3.53 2.62 -9.84
CA ALA A 325 4.75 2.23 -9.16
C ALA A 325 5.41 1.04 -9.89
N CYS A 326 6.53 0.52 -9.39
CA CYS A 326 7.06 -0.75 -9.90
C CYS A 326 6.33 -1.94 -9.26
N HIS A 327 5.29 -2.43 -9.91
CA HIS A 327 4.42 -3.51 -9.44
C HIS A 327 5.02 -4.88 -9.73
N SER A 328 5.14 -5.71 -8.69
CA SER A 328 5.79 -7.02 -8.80
C SER A 328 5.03 -8.02 -9.67
N PHE A 329 5.76 -8.88 -10.40
CA PHE A 329 5.17 -9.95 -11.20
C PHE A 329 6.02 -11.22 -11.19
N TYR A 330 5.45 -12.33 -11.67
CA TYR A 330 6.17 -13.56 -12.04
C TYR A 330 6.11 -13.79 -13.55
N ASN A 331 7.15 -14.39 -14.12
CA ASN A 331 7.11 -14.88 -15.50
C ASN A 331 6.61 -16.33 -15.49
N VAL A 332 5.47 -16.59 -16.13
CA VAL A 332 4.89 -17.93 -16.22
C VAL A 332 4.93 -18.41 -17.67
N PRO A 333 5.45 -19.61 -17.96
CA PRO A 333 5.53 -20.11 -19.33
C PRO A 333 4.13 -20.43 -19.89
N ILE A 334 3.91 -20.08 -21.17
CA ILE A 334 2.72 -20.50 -21.94
C ILE A 334 3.10 -21.65 -22.88
N LYS A 335 4.18 -21.45 -23.64
CA LYS A 335 4.78 -22.42 -24.57
C LYS A 335 6.28 -22.17 -24.65
N TYR A 336 7.02 -23.00 -25.40
CA TYR A 336 8.46 -22.84 -25.56
C TYR A 336 8.82 -21.38 -25.92
N ASN A 337 9.65 -20.76 -25.07
CA ASN A 337 10.12 -19.39 -25.19
C ASN A 337 9.04 -18.26 -25.23
N LYS A 338 7.79 -18.52 -24.82
CA LYS A 338 6.73 -17.50 -24.65
C LYS A 338 6.27 -17.49 -23.19
N TYR A 339 6.40 -16.34 -22.54
CA TYR A 339 6.06 -16.12 -21.13
C TYR A 339 4.94 -15.08 -21.00
N LEU A 340 4.10 -15.26 -19.99
CA LEU A 340 3.15 -14.27 -19.51
C LEU A 340 3.68 -13.66 -18.21
N ARG A 341 3.61 -12.34 -18.09
CA ARG A 341 3.81 -11.66 -16.81
C ARG A 341 2.50 -11.72 -16.03
N VAL A 342 2.51 -12.37 -14.87
CA VAL A 342 1.35 -12.44 -13.97
C VAL A 342 1.66 -11.68 -12.69
N ALA A 343 0.74 -10.82 -12.24
CA ALA A 343 0.87 -10.08 -10.99
C ALA A 343 1.05 -11.06 -9.82
N THR A 344 1.99 -10.78 -8.91
CA THR A 344 2.20 -11.63 -7.72
C THR A 344 0.97 -11.63 -6.81
N ILE A 345 0.92 -12.56 -5.86
CA ILE A 345 -0.13 -12.54 -4.84
C ILE A 345 -0.15 -11.19 -4.11
N ASP A 346 1.01 -10.63 -3.77
CA ASP A 346 1.10 -9.35 -3.06
C ASP A 346 0.50 -8.19 -3.89
N THR A 347 0.83 -8.11 -5.18
CA THR A 347 0.25 -7.12 -6.11
C THR A 347 -1.26 -7.31 -6.26
N LEU A 348 -1.76 -8.54 -6.31
CA LEU A 348 -3.20 -8.81 -6.42
C LEU A 348 -3.95 -8.49 -5.14
N VAL A 349 -3.40 -8.79 -3.97
CA VAL A 349 -4.00 -8.44 -2.67
C VAL A 349 -4.19 -6.92 -2.59
N THR A 350 -3.14 -6.16 -2.92
CA THR A 350 -3.20 -4.69 -2.99
C THR A 350 -4.27 -4.23 -3.99
N LEU A 351 -4.28 -4.79 -5.20
CA LEU A 351 -5.25 -4.43 -6.23
C LEU A 351 -6.70 -4.67 -5.77
N PHE A 352 -7.02 -5.86 -5.25
CA PHE A 352 -8.42 -6.19 -4.95
C PHE A 352 -8.93 -5.54 -3.67
N PHE A 353 -8.07 -5.30 -2.67
CA PHE A 353 -8.46 -4.41 -1.56
C PHE A 353 -8.67 -2.97 -2.04
N SER A 354 -7.79 -2.44 -2.90
CA SER A 354 -7.98 -1.12 -3.50
C SER A 354 -9.32 -1.00 -4.25
N MET A 355 -9.65 -2.00 -5.07
CA MET A 355 -10.93 -2.07 -5.77
C MET A 355 -12.13 -2.18 -4.82
N SER A 356 -11.95 -2.72 -3.61
CA SER A 356 -12.99 -2.75 -2.56
C SER A 356 -13.25 -1.38 -1.90
N LEU A 357 -12.39 -0.39 -2.16
CA LEU A 357 -12.56 1.01 -1.74
C LEU A 357 -13.12 1.90 -2.86
N LEU A 358 -13.38 1.34 -4.05
CA LEU A 358 -13.89 2.07 -5.20
C LEU A 358 -15.41 1.90 -5.30
N LYS A 359 -16.19 2.82 -4.71
CA LYS A 359 -17.67 2.85 -4.78
C LYS A 359 -18.14 3.13 -6.21
N TYR A 360 -18.14 2.08 -7.03
CA TYR A 360 -18.51 2.12 -8.43
C TYR A 360 -19.68 1.21 -8.72
N LYS A 361 -20.69 1.72 -9.43
CA LYS A 361 -22.01 1.06 -9.62
C LYS A 361 -21.93 -0.36 -10.18
N TYR A 362 -20.85 -0.68 -10.89
CA TYR A 362 -20.66 -1.95 -11.58
C TYR A 362 -19.63 -2.87 -10.92
N LEU A 363 -19.09 -2.49 -9.76
CA LEU A 363 -18.18 -3.29 -8.95
C LEU A 363 -18.83 -3.61 -7.60
N SER A 364 -18.71 -4.86 -7.16
CA SER A 364 -19.14 -5.23 -5.82
C SER A 364 -17.96 -5.11 -4.87
N LEU A 365 -18.01 -4.14 -3.95
CA LEU A 365 -16.96 -3.94 -2.94
C LEU A 365 -16.71 -5.22 -2.14
N LYS A 366 -17.81 -5.87 -1.71
CA LYS A 366 -17.76 -7.14 -0.97
C LYS A 366 -17.09 -8.26 -1.77
N ALA A 367 -17.36 -8.37 -3.08
CA ALA A 367 -16.73 -9.40 -3.90
C ALA A 367 -15.21 -9.16 -4.05
N MET A 368 -14.80 -7.90 -4.24
CA MET A 368 -13.39 -7.52 -4.35
C MET A 368 -12.64 -7.76 -3.04
N GLU A 369 -13.24 -7.37 -1.90
CA GLU A 369 -12.69 -7.66 -0.59
C GLU A 369 -12.59 -9.17 -0.32
N CYS A 370 -13.59 -9.96 -0.73
CA CYS A 370 -13.54 -11.41 -0.58
C CYS A 370 -12.43 -12.05 -1.41
N LEU A 371 -12.22 -11.60 -2.65
CA LEU A 371 -11.12 -12.06 -3.48
C LEU A 371 -9.77 -11.70 -2.87
N ALA A 372 -9.64 -10.49 -2.31
CA ALA A 372 -8.43 -10.08 -1.60
C ALA A 372 -8.15 -10.95 -0.37
N ASN A 373 -9.18 -11.28 0.42
CA ASN A 373 -9.04 -12.17 1.57
C ASN A 373 -8.63 -13.60 1.17
N GLU A 374 -9.19 -14.16 0.09
CA GLU A 374 -8.74 -15.46 -0.44
C GLU A 374 -7.25 -15.42 -0.83
N LEU A 375 -6.80 -14.34 -1.47
CA LEU A 375 -5.40 -14.16 -1.83
C LEU A 375 -4.49 -13.99 -0.60
N VAL A 376 -4.97 -13.35 0.48
CA VAL A 376 -4.27 -13.29 1.77
C VAL A 376 -4.08 -14.70 2.35
N GLU A 377 -5.11 -15.53 2.34
CA GLU A 377 -5.04 -16.93 2.79
C GLU A 377 -4.03 -17.74 1.95
N ILE A 378 -4.05 -17.58 0.62
CA ILE A 378 -3.08 -18.23 -0.28
C ILE A 378 -1.67 -17.73 0.02
N SER A 379 -1.46 -16.43 0.22
CA SER A 379 -0.16 -15.84 0.56
C SER A 379 0.39 -16.42 1.87
N TYR A 380 -0.45 -16.47 2.91
CA TYR A 380 -0.09 -17.04 4.20
C TYR A 380 0.33 -18.52 4.07
N ARG A 381 -0.47 -19.32 3.36
CA ARG A 381 -0.14 -20.73 3.09
C ARG A 381 1.16 -20.88 2.30
N ALA A 382 1.36 -20.08 1.26
CA ALA A 382 2.55 -20.10 0.42
C ALA A 382 3.83 -19.80 1.22
N ARG A 383 3.77 -18.79 2.09
CA ARG A 383 4.88 -18.38 2.96
C ARG A 383 5.20 -19.40 4.05
N ASN A 384 4.21 -20.16 4.51
CA ASN A 384 4.42 -21.27 5.46
C ASN A 384 4.91 -22.56 4.79
N HIS A 385 4.84 -22.68 3.46
CA HIS A 385 5.27 -23.87 2.72
C HIS A 385 6.10 -23.49 1.47
N PRO A 386 7.21 -22.76 1.64
CA PRO A 386 7.97 -22.19 0.52
C PRO A 386 8.50 -23.26 -0.44
N ASP A 387 8.82 -24.46 0.06
CA ASP A 387 9.33 -25.57 -0.77
C ASP A 387 8.28 -26.14 -1.73
N THR A 388 7.00 -25.93 -1.44
CA THR A 388 5.89 -26.45 -2.24
C THR A 388 5.28 -25.39 -3.16
N PHE A 389 5.50 -24.11 -2.89
CA PHE A 389 4.98 -23.04 -3.72
C PHE A 389 6.03 -22.67 -4.79
N PRO A 390 5.71 -22.76 -6.09
CA PRO A 390 6.73 -22.70 -7.15
C PRO A 390 7.23 -21.29 -7.47
N PHE A 391 6.87 -20.29 -6.65
CA PHE A 391 7.24 -18.90 -6.84
C PHE A 391 8.05 -18.38 -5.65
N PRO A 392 8.94 -17.41 -5.86
CA PRO A 392 9.76 -16.88 -4.78
C PRO A 392 8.90 -16.18 -3.72
N PHE A 393 9.43 -16.21 -2.49
CA PHE A 393 8.79 -15.64 -1.30
C PHE A 393 8.34 -14.18 -1.48
N VAL A 394 9.20 -13.37 -2.11
CA VAL A 394 8.88 -12.03 -2.65
C VAL A 394 9.51 -11.94 -4.03
N SER A 395 8.78 -11.42 -5.02
CA SER A 395 9.33 -11.22 -6.36
C SER A 395 10.14 -9.94 -6.44
N LEU A 396 11.35 -10.03 -6.98
CA LEU A 396 12.18 -8.86 -7.31
C LEU A 396 11.92 -8.34 -8.73
N LEU A 397 11.17 -9.07 -9.54
CA LEU A 397 10.75 -8.63 -10.87
C LEU A 397 9.54 -7.72 -10.75
N CYS A 398 9.58 -6.56 -11.41
CA CYS A 398 8.46 -5.61 -11.43
C CYS A 398 8.36 -4.83 -12.74
N SER A 399 7.16 -4.32 -13.01
CA SER A 399 6.82 -3.47 -14.16
C SER A 399 6.35 -2.10 -13.66
N GLY A 400 6.71 -1.04 -14.39
CA GLY A 400 6.44 0.34 -14.01
C GLY A 400 7.62 1.08 -13.40
N HIS A 401 7.44 2.38 -13.18
CA HIS A 401 8.47 3.27 -12.66
C HIS A 401 8.22 3.58 -11.19
N GLN A 402 9.19 3.25 -10.33
CA GLN A 402 9.15 3.65 -8.93
C GLN A 402 9.89 4.98 -8.75
N LYS A 403 9.19 5.99 -8.22
CA LYS A 403 9.84 7.24 -7.79
C LYS A 403 10.81 6.93 -6.64
N GLY A 404 12.08 7.28 -6.83
CA GLY A 404 13.08 7.22 -5.76
C GLY A 404 13.02 8.41 -4.82
N LEU A 405 13.72 8.30 -3.68
CA LEU A 405 13.82 9.36 -2.67
C LEU A 405 14.25 10.73 -3.24
N PRO A 406 15.24 10.83 -4.16
CA PRO A 406 15.59 12.13 -4.75
C PRO A 406 14.44 12.80 -5.49
N SER A 407 13.61 12.02 -6.20
CA SER A 407 12.43 12.53 -6.89
C SER A 407 11.36 12.99 -5.90
N LEU A 408 11.14 12.24 -4.81
CA LEU A 408 10.21 12.63 -3.74
C LEU A 408 10.64 13.93 -3.05
N ILE A 409 11.93 14.10 -2.78
CA ILE A 409 12.49 15.33 -2.23
C ILE A 409 12.28 16.51 -3.19
N ARG A 410 12.53 16.30 -4.50
CA ARG A 410 12.29 17.34 -5.52
C ARG A 410 10.82 17.74 -5.56
N ASP A 411 9.91 16.77 -5.56
CA ASP A 411 8.46 17.00 -5.55
C ASP A 411 8.06 17.78 -4.29
N LYS A 412 8.61 17.44 -3.12
CA LYS A 412 8.38 18.17 -1.85
C LYS A 412 8.87 19.63 -1.93
N VAL A 413 10.10 19.85 -2.40
CA VAL A 413 10.66 21.21 -2.55
C VAL A 413 9.82 22.04 -3.51
N ALA A 414 9.31 21.44 -4.59
CA ALA A 414 8.43 22.13 -5.53
C ALA A 414 7.12 22.58 -4.85
N ARG A 415 6.49 21.70 -4.05
CA ARG A 415 5.28 22.05 -3.28
C ARG A 415 5.51 23.19 -2.30
N ILE A 416 6.63 23.17 -1.56
CA ILE A 416 6.98 24.25 -0.62
C ILE A 416 7.14 25.60 -1.35
N LYS A 417 7.72 25.59 -2.57
CA LYS A 417 7.84 26.82 -3.37
C LYS A 417 6.48 27.38 -3.78
N VAL A 418 5.55 26.52 -4.20
CA VAL A 418 4.18 26.92 -4.57
C VAL A 418 3.46 27.51 -3.37
N GLN A 419 3.46 26.83 -2.23
CA GLN A 419 2.81 27.29 -1.00
C GLN A 419 3.31 28.68 -0.58
N ARG A 420 4.64 28.91 -0.60
CA ARG A 420 5.22 30.21 -0.29
C ARG A 420 4.79 31.34 -1.23
N LEU A 421 4.47 31.04 -2.49
CA LEU A 421 3.98 32.02 -3.44
C LEU A 421 2.50 32.34 -3.19
N GLU A 422 1.70 31.33 -2.86
CA GLU A 422 0.30 31.49 -2.48
C GLU A 422 0.16 32.32 -1.21
N ASP A 423 0.97 32.03 -0.18
CA ASP A 423 0.97 32.78 1.08
C ASP A 423 1.29 34.26 0.84
N LYS A 424 2.33 34.56 0.06
CA LYS A 424 2.69 35.94 -0.33
C LYS A 424 1.59 36.67 -1.08
N THR A 425 0.76 35.94 -1.83
CA THR A 425 -0.35 36.51 -2.60
C THR A 425 -1.54 36.81 -1.69
N LYS A 426 -1.85 35.92 -0.73
CA LYS A 426 -2.85 36.15 0.31
C LYS A 426 -2.50 37.38 1.17
N THR A 427 -1.24 37.51 1.62
CA THR A 427 -0.81 38.66 2.43
C THR A 427 -0.84 40.00 1.68
N LYS A 428 -0.82 39.97 0.34
CA LYS A 428 -0.96 41.18 -0.49
C LYS A 428 -2.41 41.59 -0.74
N ASN A 429 -3.35 40.66 -0.64
CA ASN A 429 -4.77 40.93 -0.83
C ASN A 429 -5.50 41.29 0.48
N GLU A 430 -4.88 41.02 1.63
CA GLU A 430 -5.36 41.41 2.98
C GLU A 430 -4.79 42.75 3.47
N LYS A 431 -3.93 43.40 2.66
CA LYS A 431 -3.45 44.77 2.86
C LYS A 431 -4.03 45.68 1.80
#